data_AF-A0A9W9CF29-F1
#
_entry.id   AF-A0A9W9CF29-F1
#
_cell.length_a   1.000
_cell.length_b   1.000
_cell.length_c   1.000
_cell.angle_alpha   90.00
_cell.angle_beta   90.00
_cell.angle_gamma   90.00
#
_symmetry.space_group_name_H-M   'P 1'
#
loop_
_entity.id
_entity.type
_entity.pdbx_description
1 polymer ?
#
loop_
_entity_poly.entity_id
_entity_poly.type
_entity_poly.pdbx_seq_one_letter_code
_entity_poly.pdbx_strand_id
1 'polypeptide(L)'
;MRKTIRTIRILGLVFDGFATQTPLPQTVKELEVLLAARATLVAWRNRRWPDVLTTYAKPNGRALLPTHEMQHLWQTINILFFGGPIPGISFRWKKIKHSVLGRTTTSLSGNPVISMHPARTAHDFGDYAILDFLSTLVHEIIHAFLQYYPCWLCRSWARDYTAGGHGRLFQILARKMEEVFPRLLGVPVRLGRFESLLGDLGVREREGG
;
A
#
# COMPACT_ATOMS: atom_id res chain seq x y z
N MET A 1 12.49 35.77 25.89
CA MET A 1 13.09 34.97 24.80
C MET A 1 12.00 34.18 24.08
N ARG A 2 11.51 34.66 22.93
CA ARG A 2 10.59 33.90 22.07
C ARG A 2 11.44 33.06 21.13
N LYS A 3 11.44 31.74 21.29
CA LYS A 3 12.07 30.83 20.32
C LYS A 3 11.25 30.88 19.04
N THR A 4 11.78 31.53 18.02
CA THR A 4 11.26 31.47 16.66
C THR A 4 11.32 30.02 16.19
N ILE A 5 10.18 29.33 16.18
CA ILE A 5 10.05 28.03 15.53
C ILE A 5 10.23 28.31 14.04
N ARG A 6 11.43 28.02 13.52
CA ARG A 6 11.65 27.96 12.08
C ARG A 6 10.66 26.93 11.55
N THR A 7 9.75 27.37 10.69
CA THR A 7 8.84 26.49 9.95
C THR A 7 9.67 25.50 9.15
N ILE A 8 9.85 24.32 9.72
CA ILE A 8 10.48 23.19 9.05
C ILE A 8 9.49 22.78 7.94
N ARG A 9 9.81 23.12 6.69
CA ARG A 9 9.18 22.54 5.49
C ARG A 9 9.55 21.05 5.40
N ILE A 10 9.06 20.22 6.31
CA ILE A 10 9.12 18.76 6.19
C ILE A 10 7.77 18.30 5.67
N LEU A 11 7.82 17.66 4.50
CA LEU A 11 6.72 17.09 3.71
C LEU A 11 5.87 18.08 2.90
N GLY A 12 6.53 19.07 2.29
CA GLY A 12 6.03 19.67 1.05
C GLY A 12 6.33 18.77 -0.16
N LEU A 13 5.76 17.56 -0.20
CA LEU A 13 5.64 16.84 -1.48
C LEU A 13 4.43 17.43 -2.19
N VAL A 14 4.66 18.57 -2.83
CA VAL A 14 3.69 19.35 -3.58
C VAL A 14 3.10 18.48 -4.69
N PHE A 15 1.78 18.38 -4.69
CA PHE A 15 0.98 17.75 -5.72
C PHE A 15 0.88 18.70 -6.92
N ASP A 16 1.90 18.74 -7.77
CA ASP A 16 1.83 19.48 -9.03
C ASP A 16 0.89 18.76 -10.00
N GLY A 17 -0.42 19.03 -9.91
CA GLY A 17 -1.41 18.58 -10.92
C GLY A 17 -2.82 18.27 -10.41
N PHE A 18 -3.01 18.09 -9.10
CA PHE A 18 -4.33 18.03 -8.48
C PHE A 18 -4.28 18.85 -7.19
N ALA A 19 -4.71 20.11 -7.28
CA ALA A 19 -4.71 21.07 -6.19
C ALA A 19 -5.81 20.77 -5.14
N THR A 20 -5.88 19.55 -4.63
CA THR A 20 -6.44 19.30 -3.31
C THR A 20 -5.27 19.38 -2.35
N GLN A 21 -5.09 20.54 -1.71
CA GLN A 21 -4.15 20.70 -0.60
C GLN A 21 -4.45 19.58 0.39
N THR A 22 -3.58 18.57 0.49
CA THR A 22 -3.62 17.70 1.66
C THR A 22 -3.40 18.63 2.84
N PRO A 23 -4.36 18.74 3.77
CA PRO A 23 -4.19 19.64 4.90
C PRO A 23 -2.88 19.26 5.59
N LEU A 24 -2.01 20.26 5.79
CA LEU A 24 -0.83 20.08 6.61
C LEU A 24 -1.27 19.56 7.99
N PRO A 25 -0.41 18.79 8.70
CA PRO A 25 -0.68 18.41 10.07
C PRO A 25 -1.17 19.63 10.84
N GLN A 26 -2.40 19.55 11.34
CA GLN A 26 -3.07 20.67 12.01
C GLN A 26 -2.49 20.87 13.41
N THR A 27 -1.84 19.83 13.93
CA THR A 27 -1.22 19.83 15.26
C THR A 27 0.19 19.27 15.24
N VAL A 28 1.01 19.72 16.21
CA VAL A 28 2.34 19.15 16.47
C VAL A 28 2.25 17.64 16.74
N LYS A 29 1.20 17.20 17.44
CA LYS A 29 0.94 15.79 17.76
C LYS A 29 0.75 14.94 16.50
N GLU A 30 0.03 15.43 15.50
CA GLU A 30 -0.13 14.73 14.22
C GLU A 30 1.22 14.59 13.49
N LEU A 31 2.02 15.65 13.47
CA LEU A 31 3.35 15.60 12.89
C LEU A 31 4.26 14.59 13.61
N GLU A 32 4.22 14.55 14.94
CA GLU A 32 4.96 13.57 15.73
C GLU A 32 4.57 12.13 15.38
N VAL A 33 3.27 11.86 15.20
CA VAL A 33 2.76 10.53 14.78
C VAL A 33 3.29 10.16 13.39
N LEU A 34 3.25 11.08 12.42
CA LEU A 34 3.77 10.83 11.07
C LEU A 34 5.29 10.59 11.07
N LEU A 35 6.04 11.38 11.84
CA LEU A 35 7.49 11.21 11.99
C LEU A 35 7.84 9.87 12.64
N ALA A 36 7.09 9.46 13.68
CA ALA A 36 7.25 8.17 14.33
C ALA A 36 6.94 7.00 13.37
N ALA A 37 5.87 7.11 12.58
CA ALA A 37 5.53 6.11 11.57
C ALA A 37 6.62 5.99 10.49
N ARG A 38 7.12 7.12 10.00
CA ARG A 38 8.25 7.14 9.05
C ARG A 38 9.50 6.49 9.65
N ALA A 39 9.88 6.87 10.88
CA ALA A 39 11.05 6.31 11.55
C ALA A 39 10.93 4.79 11.72
N THR A 40 9.73 4.32 12.06
CA THR A 40 9.40 2.89 12.20
C THR A 40 9.60 2.13 10.88
N LEU A 41 9.09 2.65 9.75
CA LEU A 41 9.28 2.02 8.43
C LEU A 41 10.75 2.04 7.99
N VAL A 42 11.48 3.11 8.26
CA VAL A 42 12.91 3.20 7.95
C VAL A 42 13.71 2.20 8.78
N ALA A 43 13.40 2.05 10.06
CA ALA A 43 14.04 1.07 10.94
C ALA A 43 13.74 -0.37 10.48
N TRP A 44 12.48 -0.66 10.13
CA TRP A 44 12.09 -1.94 9.55
C TRP A 44 12.91 -2.25 8.28
N ARG A 45 12.96 -1.30 7.34
CA ARG A 45 13.71 -1.45 6.09
C ARG A 45 15.18 -1.73 6.37
N ASN A 46 15.82 -0.94 7.24
CA ASN A 46 17.24 -1.12 7.55
C ASN A 46 17.53 -2.51 8.10
N ARG A 47 16.67 -3.01 8.99
CA ARG A 47 16.77 -4.36 9.54
C ARG A 47 16.61 -5.44 8.47
N ARG A 48 15.69 -5.24 7.52
CA ARG A 48 15.39 -6.19 6.44
C ARG A 48 16.24 -5.99 5.19
N TRP A 49 17.12 -4.99 5.15
CA TRP A 49 17.90 -4.67 3.95
C TRP A 49 18.74 -5.84 3.42
N PRO A 50 19.42 -6.65 4.28
CA PRO A 50 20.09 -7.85 3.81
C PRO A 50 19.12 -8.82 3.13
N ASP A 51 17.96 -9.08 3.74
CA ASP A 51 16.95 -10.01 3.20
C ASP A 51 16.36 -9.48 1.87
N VAL A 52 16.15 -8.16 1.77
CA VAL A 52 15.66 -7.48 0.55
C VAL A 52 16.62 -7.70 -0.61
N LEU A 53 17.93 -7.73 -0.36
CA LEU A 53 18.96 -7.90 -1.39
C LEU A 53 19.38 -9.34 -1.64
N THR A 54 19.03 -10.29 -0.77
CA THR A 54 19.57 -11.66 -0.79
C THR A 54 18.54 -12.77 -0.85
N THR A 55 17.26 -12.47 -0.63
CA THR A 55 16.23 -13.52 -0.68
C THR A 55 15.87 -13.83 -2.12
N TYR A 56 16.61 -14.78 -2.72
CA TYR A 56 16.37 -15.35 -4.05
C TYR A 56 15.95 -16.82 -3.90
N ALA A 57 14.63 -17.11 -3.89
CA ALA A 57 14.05 -18.45 -4.03
C ALA A 57 12.56 -18.39 -3.70
N LYS A 58 11.78 -19.41 -4.13
CA LYS A 58 10.36 -19.66 -3.81
C LYS A 58 10.07 -19.48 -2.30
N PRO A 59 9.72 -18.29 -1.83
CA PRO A 59 9.76 -17.99 -0.42
C PRO A 59 8.42 -18.33 0.17
N ASN A 60 8.45 -18.89 1.38
CA ASN A 60 7.28 -18.86 2.22
C ASN A 60 7.22 -17.49 2.88
N GLY A 61 6.44 -16.58 2.30
CA GLY A 61 6.16 -15.23 2.80
C GLY A 61 5.75 -15.21 4.27
N ARG A 62 5.07 -16.25 4.78
CA ARG A 62 4.77 -16.35 6.22
C ARG A 62 6.03 -16.52 7.09
N ALA A 63 7.02 -17.27 6.60
CA ALA A 63 8.28 -17.46 7.30
C ALA A 63 9.18 -16.23 7.16
N LEU A 64 9.21 -15.63 5.96
CA LEU A 64 10.02 -14.45 5.64
C LEU A 64 9.52 -13.19 6.36
N LEU A 65 8.21 -12.97 6.32
CA LEU A 65 7.49 -11.83 6.89
C LEU A 65 6.34 -12.36 7.77
N PRO A 66 6.61 -12.66 9.05
CA PRO A 66 5.60 -13.13 9.99
C PRO A 66 4.36 -12.23 10.05
N THR A 67 3.21 -12.82 10.39
CA THR A 67 1.91 -12.11 10.41
C THR A 67 1.96 -10.80 11.21
N HIS A 68 2.60 -10.79 12.39
CA HIS A 68 2.69 -9.59 13.23
C HIS A 68 3.50 -8.46 12.57
N GLU A 69 4.53 -8.81 11.80
CA GLU A 69 5.33 -7.85 11.06
C GLU A 69 4.55 -7.24 9.90
N MET A 70 3.82 -8.07 9.15
CA MET A 70 2.90 -7.59 8.10
C MET A 70 1.79 -6.73 8.68
N GLN A 71 1.26 -7.09 9.85
CA GLN A 71 0.28 -6.29 10.58
C GLN A 71 0.84 -4.90 10.92
N HIS A 72 2.05 -4.87 11.47
CA HIS A 72 2.71 -3.63 11.82
C HIS A 72 3.03 -2.76 10.60
N LEU A 73 3.48 -3.38 9.50
CA LEU A 73 3.76 -2.70 8.25
C LEU A 73 2.54 -1.99 7.68
N TRP A 74 1.41 -2.70 7.53
CA TRP A 74 0.23 -2.06 6.95
C TRP A 74 -0.28 -0.93 7.85
N GLN A 75 -0.26 -1.10 9.18
CA GLN A 75 -0.68 -0.04 10.11
C GLN A 75 0.16 1.21 9.94
N THR A 76 1.48 1.03 9.85
CA THR A 76 2.43 2.15 9.76
C THR A 76 2.35 2.84 8.40
N ILE A 77 2.18 2.07 7.32
CA ILE A 77 1.90 2.61 5.98
C ILE A 77 0.58 3.39 6.00
N ASN A 78 -0.45 2.87 6.67
CA ASN A 78 -1.75 3.53 6.74
C ASN A 78 -1.69 4.89 7.45
N ILE A 79 -0.99 4.95 8.59
CA ILE A 79 -0.72 6.22 9.29
C ILE A 79 0.00 7.19 8.37
N LEU A 80 1.05 6.74 7.69
CA LEU A 80 1.93 7.62 6.93
C LEU A 80 1.32 8.14 5.62
N PHE A 81 0.54 7.32 4.92
CA PHE A 81 0.05 7.63 3.57
C PHE A 81 -1.45 7.91 3.51
N PHE A 82 -2.23 7.46 4.49
CA PHE A 82 -3.69 7.52 4.47
C PHE A 82 -4.30 8.24 5.68
N GLY A 83 -3.47 8.95 6.46
CA GLY A 83 -3.94 9.92 7.45
C GLY A 83 -4.42 9.34 8.78
N GLY A 84 -4.10 8.08 9.09
CA GLY A 84 -4.43 7.47 10.38
C GLY A 84 -4.74 5.98 10.26
N PRO A 85 -5.14 5.30 11.35
CA PRO A 85 -5.55 3.90 11.30
C PRO A 85 -6.95 3.74 10.69
N ILE A 86 -7.13 2.79 9.77
CA ILE A 86 -8.47 2.30 9.41
C ILE A 86 -8.90 1.31 10.50
N PRO A 87 -10.00 1.58 11.22
CA PRO A 87 -10.48 0.70 12.28
C PRO A 87 -10.74 -0.73 11.80
N GLY A 88 -10.37 -1.70 12.64
CA GLY A 88 -10.75 -3.10 12.44
C GLY A 88 -10.07 -3.83 11.28
N ILE A 89 -9.12 -3.21 10.56
CA ILE A 89 -8.37 -3.94 9.54
C ILE A 89 -7.57 -5.07 10.17
N SER A 90 -7.62 -6.23 9.53
CA SER A 90 -6.77 -7.37 9.89
C SER A 90 -5.99 -7.87 8.68
N PHE A 91 -4.80 -8.40 8.96
CA PHE A 91 -3.96 -9.07 7.98
C PHE A 91 -3.87 -10.57 8.27
N ARG A 92 -3.86 -11.41 7.23
CA ARG A 92 -3.59 -12.84 7.34
C ARG A 92 -2.91 -13.42 6.10
N TRP A 93 -2.03 -14.39 6.33
CA TRP A 93 -1.54 -15.29 5.29
C TRP A 93 -2.57 -16.37 4.99
N LYS A 94 -3.08 -16.45 3.76
CA LYS A 94 -4.10 -17.42 3.34
C LYS A 94 -3.76 -17.94 1.95
N LYS A 95 -3.90 -19.25 1.71
CA LYS A 95 -3.88 -19.78 0.33
C LYS A 95 -5.14 -19.30 -0.39
N ILE A 96 -4.99 -18.36 -1.31
CA ILE A 96 -6.06 -17.82 -2.15
C ILE A 96 -6.13 -18.65 -3.43
N LYS A 97 -7.34 -18.95 -3.92
CA LYS A 97 -7.54 -19.66 -5.19
C LYS A 97 -7.10 -18.78 -6.37
N HIS A 98 -6.82 -19.41 -7.52
CA HIS A 98 -6.41 -18.76 -8.78
C HIS A 98 -5.07 -18.02 -8.69
N SER A 99 -4.62 -17.39 -9.77
CA SER A 99 -3.37 -16.61 -9.93
C SER A 99 -3.27 -15.34 -9.05
N VAL A 100 -4.05 -15.26 -7.95
CA VAL A 100 -4.18 -14.08 -7.10
C VAL A 100 -3.07 -14.06 -6.04
N LEU A 101 -2.34 -12.94 -5.97
CA LEU A 101 -1.26 -12.72 -5.00
C LEU A 101 -1.78 -12.22 -3.64
N GLY A 102 -2.75 -11.31 -3.67
CA GLY A 102 -3.39 -10.69 -2.52
C GLY A 102 -4.86 -10.42 -2.76
N ARG A 103 -5.60 -10.19 -1.68
CA ARG A 103 -7.00 -9.73 -1.74
C ARG A 103 -7.41 -9.02 -0.46
N THR A 104 -8.01 -7.86 -0.61
CA THR A 104 -8.80 -7.21 0.43
C THR A 104 -10.29 -7.54 0.29
N THR A 105 -10.87 -8.05 1.36
CA THR A 105 -12.31 -8.35 1.48
C THR A 105 -12.91 -7.70 2.70
N THR A 106 -14.22 -7.45 2.71
CA THR A 106 -14.92 -7.00 3.92
C THR A 106 -15.34 -8.19 4.80
N SER A 107 -15.11 -8.12 6.10
CA SER A 107 -15.61 -9.09 7.08
C SER A 107 -17.13 -8.96 7.26
N LEU A 108 -17.74 -9.91 7.98
CA LEU A 108 -19.16 -9.81 8.37
C LEU A 108 -19.47 -8.56 9.22
N SER A 109 -18.47 -8.05 9.95
CA SER A 109 -18.58 -6.84 10.77
C SER A 109 -18.29 -5.56 9.98
N GLY A 110 -18.16 -5.63 8.66
CA GLY A 110 -17.88 -4.45 7.82
C GLY A 110 -16.42 -4.02 7.78
N ASN A 111 -15.50 -4.77 8.41
CA ASN A 111 -14.09 -4.35 8.50
C ASN A 111 -13.26 -4.94 7.35
N PRO A 112 -12.34 -4.17 6.72
CA PRO A 112 -11.48 -4.72 5.69
C PRO A 112 -10.52 -5.82 6.22
N VAL A 113 -10.27 -6.84 5.42
CA VAL A 113 -9.37 -7.96 5.73
C VAL A 113 -8.43 -8.16 4.57
N ILE A 114 -7.15 -7.87 4.80
CA ILE A 114 -6.08 -8.12 3.84
C ILE A 114 -5.64 -9.58 3.95
N SER A 115 -5.74 -10.32 2.86
CA SER A 115 -5.26 -11.68 2.75
C SER A 115 -4.19 -11.77 1.67
N MET A 116 -3.05 -12.40 1.96
CA MET A 116 -1.99 -12.60 0.97
C MET A 116 -1.62 -14.07 0.84
N HIS A 117 -1.29 -14.50 -0.38
CA HIS A 117 -0.84 -15.85 -0.67
C HIS A 117 0.62 -16.02 -0.19
N PRO A 118 0.93 -16.98 0.70
CA PRO A 118 2.25 -17.06 1.31
C PRO A 118 3.34 -17.57 0.37
N ALA A 119 3.02 -18.24 -0.73
CA ALA A 119 4.01 -18.86 -1.63
C ALA A 119 3.91 -18.37 -3.08
N ARG A 120 3.36 -17.17 -3.31
CA ARG A 120 3.23 -16.59 -4.65
C ARG A 120 3.68 -15.14 -4.64
N THR A 121 4.36 -14.76 -5.70
CA THR A 121 4.95 -13.44 -5.93
C THR A 121 4.67 -13.02 -7.38
N ALA A 122 4.72 -11.72 -7.66
CA ALA A 122 4.51 -11.19 -9.00
C ALA A 122 5.72 -11.43 -9.91
N HIS A 123 6.91 -11.61 -9.33
CA HIS A 123 8.18 -11.60 -10.04
C HIS A 123 8.45 -10.26 -10.75
N ASP A 124 7.83 -9.20 -10.26
CA ASP A 124 7.98 -7.83 -10.78
C ASP A 124 9.40 -7.29 -10.57
N PHE A 125 10.06 -7.81 -9.53
CA PHE A 125 11.45 -7.56 -9.21
C PHE A 125 12.27 -8.85 -9.37
N GLY A 126 11.98 -9.69 -10.36
CA GLY A 126 12.64 -10.98 -10.54
C GLY A 126 12.39 -11.91 -9.35
N ASP A 127 13.44 -12.21 -8.58
CA ASP A 127 13.35 -13.11 -7.42
C ASP A 127 13.36 -12.39 -6.06
N TYR A 128 13.33 -11.04 -6.03
CA TYR A 128 13.33 -10.23 -4.79
C TYR A 128 11.99 -10.28 -4.05
N ALA A 129 11.73 -11.39 -3.38
CA ALA A 129 10.41 -11.68 -2.83
C ALA A 129 9.88 -10.70 -1.78
N ILE A 130 10.74 -10.10 -0.95
CA ILE A 130 10.29 -9.09 0.01
C ILE A 130 9.69 -7.87 -0.72
N LEU A 131 10.26 -7.48 -1.85
CA LEU A 131 9.73 -6.36 -2.65
C LEU A 131 8.39 -6.72 -3.28
N ASP A 132 8.21 -7.95 -3.76
CA ASP A 132 6.93 -8.44 -4.28
C ASP A 132 5.85 -8.52 -3.19
N PHE A 133 6.18 -9.02 -2.00
CA PHE A 133 5.25 -9.03 -0.87
C PHE A 133 4.92 -7.62 -0.39
N LEU A 134 5.90 -6.72 -0.32
CA LEU A 134 5.67 -5.34 0.08
C LEU A 134 4.79 -4.61 -0.94
N SER A 135 5.04 -4.82 -2.23
CA SER A 135 4.24 -4.25 -3.32
C SER A 135 2.79 -4.76 -3.28
N THR A 136 2.63 -6.08 -3.10
CA THR A 136 1.30 -6.68 -2.93
C THR A 136 0.60 -6.15 -1.68
N LEU A 137 1.31 -5.97 -0.55
CA LEU A 137 0.73 -5.41 0.66
C LEU A 137 0.23 -3.98 0.43
N VAL A 138 1.04 -3.12 -0.19
CA VAL A 138 0.67 -1.73 -0.51
C VAL A 138 -0.53 -1.68 -1.45
N HIS A 139 -0.57 -2.56 -2.45
CA HIS A 139 -1.71 -2.73 -3.35
C HIS A 139 -3.00 -3.03 -2.57
N GLU A 140 -2.96 -3.99 -1.65
CA GLU A 140 -4.13 -4.35 -0.85
C GLU A 140 -4.53 -3.28 0.17
N ILE A 141 -3.59 -2.49 0.69
CA ILE A 141 -3.89 -1.32 1.56
C ILE A 141 -4.69 -0.27 0.79
N ILE A 142 -4.34 0.00 -0.48
CA ILE A 142 -5.12 0.92 -1.32
C ILE A 142 -6.55 0.42 -1.46
N HIS A 143 -6.75 -0.89 -1.71
CA HIS A 143 -8.10 -1.47 -1.75
C HIS A 143 -8.83 -1.29 -0.42
N ALA A 144 -8.16 -1.52 0.71
CA ALA A 144 -8.77 -1.36 2.03
C ALA A 144 -9.18 0.09 2.29
N PHE A 145 -8.33 1.05 1.91
CA PHE A 145 -8.64 2.48 1.98
C PHE A 145 -9.84 2.83 1.11
N LEU A 146 -9.86 2.38 -0.15
CA LEU A 146 -10.94 2.64 -1.09
C LEU A 146 -12.25 1.93 -0.73
N GLN A 147 -12.21 0.83 0.01
CA GLN A 147 -13.42 0.18 0.52
C GLN A 147 -13.98 0.88 1.75
N TYR A 148 -13.13 1.54 2.56
CA TYR A 148 -13.54 2.09 3.86
C TYR A 148 -13.99 3.55 3.81
N TYR A 149 -13.27 4.43 3.10
CA TYR A 149 -13.51 5.88 3.17
C TYR A 149 -14.49 6.44 2.13
N PRO A 150 -14.49 5.99 0.87
CA PRO A 150 -15.37 6.54 -0.14
C PRO A 150 -16.86 6.30 0.15
N CYS A 151 -17.69 7.29 -0.21
CA CYS A 151 -19.14 7.12 -0.19
C CYS A 151 -19.58 6.29 -1.41
N TRP A 152 -19.85 5.02 -1.17
CA TRP A 152 -20.38 4.07 -2.16
C TRP A 152 -21.74 4.45 -2.77
N LEU A 153 -22.49 5.35 -2.12
CA LEU A 153 -23.76 5.90 -2.64
C LEU A 153 -23.57 7.07 -3.61
N CYS A 154 -22.37 7.65 -3.69
CA CYS A 154 -22.11 8.73 -4.63
C CYS A 154 -22.12 8.21 -6.07
N ARG A 155 -22.75 8.96 -6.99
CA ARG A 155 -22.84 8.62 -8.42
C ARG A 155 -21.47 8.37 -9.07
N SER A 156 -20.41 9.00 -8.55
CA SER A 156 -19.04 8.83 -9.06
C SER A 156 -18.41 7.49 -8.67
N TRP A 157 -18.90 6.81 -7.63
CA TRP A 157 -18.31 5.57 -7.10
C TRP A 157 -18.15 4.49 -8.18
N ALA A 158 -19.22 4.19 -8.92
CA ALA A 158 -19.20 3.15 -9.95
C ALA A 158 -18.16 3.44 -11.06
N ARG A 159 -17.98 4.72 -11.41
CA ARG A 159 -16.99 5.16 -12.41
C ARG A 159 -15.57 5.12 -11.86
N ASP A 160 -15.40 5.46 -10.59
CA ASP A 160 -14.09 5.70 -9.99
C ASP A 160 -13.44 4.43 -9.39
N TYR A 161 -14.24 3.45 -8.96
CA TYR A 161 -13.75 2.16 -8.42
C TYR A 161 -13.64 1.05 -9.48
N THR A 162 -14.52 1.07 -10.51
CA THR A 162 -14.72 0.02 -11.54
C THR A 162 -14.97 -1.39 -10.98
N ALA A 163 -15.34 -2.34 -11.86
CA ALA A 163 -15.50 -3.74 -11.49
C ALA A 163 -14.11 -4.39 -11.32
N GLY A 164 -13.69 -4.65 -10.08
CA GLY A 164 -12.37 -5.19 -9.76
C GLY A 164 -11.57 -4.34 -8.78
N GLY A 165 -11.97 -3.07 -8.61
CA GLY A 165 -11.34 -2.15 -7.67
C GLY A 165 -10.11 -1.43 -8.21
N HIS A 166 -9.79 -1.59 -9.50
CA HIS A 166 -8.62 -1.01 -10.16
C HIS A 166 -8.92 0.23 -11.01
N GLY A 167 -10.08 0.85 -10.77
CA GLY A 167 -10.55 2.03 -11.48
C GLY A 167 -9.70 3.30 -11.26
N ARG A 168 -10.26 4.44 -11.69
CA ARG A 168 -9.55 5.74 -11.67
C ARG A 168 -8.92 6.08 -10.31
N LEU A 169 -9.61 5.84 -9.19
CA LEU A 169 -9.08 6.16 -7.86
C LEU A 169 -7.87 5.30 -7.51
N PHE A 170 -7.94 3.99 -7.80
CA PHE A 170 -6.81 3.09 -7.59
C PHE A 170 -5.61 3.55 -8.41
N GLN A 171 -5.80 3.87 -9.70
CA GLN A 171 -4.73 4.30 -10.59
C GLN A 171 -4.03 5.57 -10.09
N ILE A 172 -4.79 6.55 -9.60
CA ILE A 172 -4.25 7.79 -9.04
C ILE A 172 -3.43 7.51 -7.77
N LEU A 173 -4.00 6.77 -6.82
CA LEU A 173 -3.33 6.45 -5.55
C LEU A 173 -2.09 5.59 -5.79
N ALA A 174 -2.21 4.54 -6.59
CA ALA A 174 -1.11 3.65 -6.90
C ALA A 174 0.05 4.39 -7.58
N ARG A 175 -0.24 5.27 -8.55
CA ARG A 175 0.79 6.08 -9.21
C ARG A 175 1.53 6.94 -8.19
N LYS A 176 0.80 7.56 -7.26
CA LYS A 176 1.42 8.41 -6.25
C LYS A 176 2.25 7.60 -5.25
N MET A 177 1.78 6.42 -4.87
CA MET A 177 2.53 5.51 -4.02
C MET A 177 3.83 5.05 -4.70
N GLU A 178 3.79 4.64 -5.97
CA GLU A 178 4.99 4.28 -6.74
C GLU A 178 5.99 5.45 -6.86
N GLU A 179 5.50 6.70 -6.90
CA GLU A 179 6.37 7.88 -6.93
C GLU A 179 7.00 8.20 -5.56
N VAL A 180 6.21 8.17 -4.48
CA VAL A 180 6.62 8.67 -3.17
C VAL A 180 7.33 7.60 -2.35
N PHE A 181 6.89 6.35 -2.40
CA PHE A 181 7.40 5.26 -1.59
C PHE A 181 8.92 5.06 -1.74
N PRO A 182 9.49 5.06 -2.97
CA PRO A 182 10.95 4.95 -3.16
C PRO A 182 11.71 6.17 -2.64
N ARG A 183 11.14 7.38 -2.76
CA ARG A 183 11.79 8.60 -2.25
C ARG A 183 11.80 8.64 -0.73
N LEU A 184 10.72 8.16 -0.11
CA LEU A 184 10.56 8.24 1.33
C LEU A 184 11.29 7.12 2.06
N LEU A 185 11.27 5.91 1.48
CA LEU A 185 11.76 4.68 2.11
C LEU A 185 12.94 4.06 1.36
N GLY A 186 13.34 4.51 0.18
CA GLY A 186 14.47 3.92 -0.56
C GLY A 186 14.21 2.50 -1.08
N VAL A 187 12.96 2.06 -1.13
CA VAL A 187 12.54 0.77 -1.68
C VAL A 187 11.48 0.98 -2.77
N PRO A 188 11.61 0.35 -3.95
CA PRO A 188 10.58 0.45 -4.98
C PRO A 188 9.35 -0.39 -4.60
N VAL A 189 8.19 0.00 -5.12
CA VAL A 189 6.98 -0.82 -5.15
C VAL A 189 6.42 -0.79 -6.57
N ARG A 190 5.83 -1.91 -7.02
CA ARG A 190 5.13 -2.02 -8.30
C ARG A 190 3.70 -2.48 -8.03
N LEU A 191 2.74 -1.62 -8.33
CA LEU A 191 1.35 -1.83 -7.89
C LEU A 191 0.46 -2.41 -8.99
N GLY A 192 1.07 -2.89 -10.08
CA GLY A 192 0.39 -3.58 -11.18
C GLY A 192 -0.59 -2.69 -11.94
N ARG A 193 -0.33 -1.37 -12.00
CA ARG A 193 -1.28 -0.38 -12.56
C ARG A 193 -1.67 -0.68 -14.00
N PHE A 194 -0.69 -1.01 -14.83
CA PHE A 194 -0.89 -1.22 -16.27
C PHE A 194 -1.60 -2.55 -16.53
N GLU A 195 -1.14 -3.61 -15.86
CA GLU A 195 -1.72 -4.95 -15.92
C GLU A 195 -3.18 -4.94 -15.45
N SER A 196 -3.47 -4.19 -14.38
CA SER A 196 -4.84 -4.03 -13.89
C SER A 196 -5.71 -3.24 -14.88
N LEU A 197 -5.16 -2.20 -15.51
CA LEU A 197 -5.89 -1.43 -16.54
C LEU A 197 -6.20 -2.28 -17.77
N LEU A 198 -5.25 -3.09 -18.25
CA LEU A 198 -5.48 -4.02 -19.36
C LEU A 198 -6.53 -5.07 -19.00
N GLY A 199 -6.48 -5.60 -17.77
CA GLY A 199 -7.49 -6.51 -17.24
C GLY A 199 -8.89 -5.91 -17.26
N ASP A 200 -9.04 -4.65 -16.83
CA ASP A 200 -10.31 -3.92 -16.84
C ASP A 200 -10.83 -3.64 -18.26
N LEU A 201 -9.94 -3.45 -19.24
CA LEU A 201 -10.30 -3.28 -20.65
C LEU A 201 -10.67 -4.60 -21.35
N GLY A 202 -10.62 -5.73 -20.64
CA GLY A 202 -10.86 -7.05 -21.24
C GLY A 202 -9.74 -7.51 -22.18
N VAL A 203 -8.63 -6.78 -22.22
CA VAL A 203 -7.40 -7.18 -22.91
C VAL A 203 -6.65 -8.12 -21.99
N ARG A 204 -7.22 -9.30 -21.74
CA ARG A 204 -6.42 -10.40 -21.23
C ARG A 204 -5.70 -10.99 -22.42
N GLU A 205 -4.37 -10.94 -22.39
CA GLU A 205 -3.56 -11.73 -23.28
C GLU A 205 -4.11 -13.15 -23.24
N ARG A 206 -4.52 -13.66 -24.40
CA ARG A 206 -4.77 -15.08 -24.58
C ARG A 206 -3.40 -15.77 -24.56
N GLU A 207 -2.76 -15.83 -23.40
CA GLU A 207 -1.80 -16.88 -23.13
C GLU A 207 -2.67 -18.14 -22.95
N GLY A 208 -2.87 -18.95 -23.98
CA GLY A 208 -1.82 -19.79 -24.54
C GLY A 208 -1.77 -21.02 -23.65
N GLY A 209 -2.48 -22.07 -24.04
CA GLY A 209 -2.58 -23.33 -23.30
C GLY A 209 -1.29 -24.13 -23.23
#